data_AF-A0A452QYG4-F1
#
_entry.id   AF-A0A452QYG4-F1
#
_cell.length_a   1.000
_cell.length_b   1.000
_cell.length_c   1.000
_cell.angle_alpha   90.00
_cell.angle_beta   90.00
_cell.angle_gamma   90.00
#
_symmetry.space_group_name_H-M   'P 1'
#
loop_
_entity.id
_entity.type
_entity.pdbx_description
1 polymer ?
#
loop_
_entity_poly.entity_id
_entity_poly.type
_entity_poly.pdbx_seq_one_letter_code
_entity_poly.pdbx_strand_id
1 'polypeptide(L)'
;MLSHKEFRFIYPVLPFCMVFCGYSLNHLKMWKKPALSFLFLSNMLLALYTGLVHQRGTLDVMTHIQELCYSKPNKSSASVFIMMPCHSTPYYSHVHYPLPMRFLQCPPDLTGKRQYLDEADTFYLNPLNWLDKEFHNDSTLPTHLIIFSVLEEEISAFLISSNYERTAVFFHTHLPEGRTGSHIHVYERKLEGTLNRR
;
A
#
# COMPACT_ATOMS: atom_id res chain seq x y z
N MET A 1 11.10 6.45 28.66
CA MET A 1 10.49 7.14 27.51
C MET A 1 10.83 6.34 26.27
N LEU A 2 9.83 5.91 25.49
CA LEU A 2 10.06 5.19 24.23
C LEU A 2 11.00 6.00 23.34
N SER A 3 12.09 5.38 22.88
CA SER A 3 13.08 6.01 21.99
C SER A 3 12.57 6.14 20.54
N HIS A 4 11.26 6.20 20.35
CA HIS A 4 10.65 6.35 19.04
C HIS A 4 10.37 7.84 18.82
N LYS A 5 11.23 8.49 18.05
CA LYS A 5 11.06 9.90 17.65
C LYS A 5 10.05 9.95 16.52
N GLU A 6 8.80 10.18 16.86
CA GLU A 6 7.75 10.35 15.85
C GLU A 6 7.58 11.84 15.54
N PHE A 7 7.40 12.15 14.25
CA PHE A 7 7.19 13.53 13.79
C PHE A 7 6.01 14.22 14.48
N ARG A 8 5.01 13.46 14.95
CA ARG A 8 3.85 14.02 15.68
C ARG A 8 4.22 14.76 16.95
N PHE A 9 5.37 14.49 17.57
CA PHE A 9 5.80 15.22 18.77
C PHE A 9 6.23 16.66 18.46
N ILE A 10 6.51 16.98 17.20
CA ILE A 10 6.86 18.34 16.75
C ILE A 10 5.59 19.12 16.36
N TYR A 11 4.50 18.45 16.01
CA TYR A 11 3.27 19.11 15.54
C TYR A 11 2.67 20.14 16.51
N PRO A 12 2.73 19.97 17.85
CA PRO A 12 2.27 21.01 18.78
C PRO A 12 3.06 22.33 18.68
N VAL A 13 4.30 22.31 18.17
CA VAL A 13 5.15 23.50 18.02
C VAL A 13 4.84 24.23 16.71
N LEU A 14 4.34 23.53 15.69
CA LEU A 14 4.10 24.05 14.35
C LEU A 14 3.18 25.30 14.33
N PRO A 15 2.06 25.37 15.08
CA PRO A 15 1.22 26.57 15.12
C PRO A 15 1.97 27.83 15.58
N PHE A 16 2.84 27.71 16.58
CA PHE A 16 3.65 28.83 17.07
C PHE A 16 4.65 29.30 16.02
N CYS A 17 5.32 28.35 15.35
CA CYS A 17 6.20 28.67 14.23
C CYS A 17 5.46 29.41 13.11
N MET A 18 4.24 28.99 12.77
CA MET A 18 3.43 29.62 11.72
C MET A 18 3.05 31.07 12.06
N VAL A 19 2.82 31.40 13.34
CA VAL A 19 2.60 32.80 13.78
C VAL A 19 3.83 33.67 13.49
N PHE A 20 5.03 33.20 13.86
CA PHE A 20 6.28 33.93 13.57
C PHE A 20 6.57 34.03 12.07
N CYS A 21 6.29 32.97 11.30
CA CYS A 21 6.39 33.00 9.83
C CYS A 21 5.44 34.06 9.24
N GLY A 22 4.20 34.12 9.70
CA GLY A 22 3.23 35.12 9.26
C GLY A 22 3.64 36.55 9.62
N TYR A 23 4.15 36.76 10.83
CA TYR A 23 4.69 38.05 11.26
C TYR A 23 5.86 38.50 10.36
N SER A 24 6.82 37.61 10.12
CA SER A 24 7.99 37.87 9.27
C SER A 24 7.59 38.18 7.82
N LEU A 25 6.63 37.42 7.28
CA LEU A 25 6.09 37.63 5.93
C LEU A 25 5.40 38.99 5.79
N ASN A 26 4.71 39.46 6.83
CA ASN A 26 4.06 40.77 6.82
C ASN A 26 5.05 41.94 6.81
N HIS A 27 6.26 41.75 7.34
CA HIS A 27 7.33 42.75 7.34
C HIS A 27 8.12 42.85 6.03
N LEU A 28 7.92 41.91 5.10
CA LEU A 28 8.45 42.05 3.75
C LEU A 28 7.72 43.21 3.06
N LYS A 29 8.44 44.25 2.63
CA LYS A 29 7.85 45.42 1.98
C LYS A 29 7.40 45.08 0.54
N MET A 30 8.25 45.37 -0.45
CA MET A 30 7.95 45.13 -1.86
C MET A 30 7.84 43.63 -2.20
N TRP A 31 8.44 42.77 -1.37
CA TRP A 31 8.50 41.32 -1.60
C TRP A 31 7.32 40.53 -1.05
N LYS A 32 6.39 41.15 -0.31
CA LYS A 32 5.26 40.42 0.31
C LYS A 32 4.38 39.70 -0.72
N LYS A 33 3.94 40.41 -1.76
CA LYS A 33 3.07 39.84 -2.81
C LYS A 33 3.74 38.70 -3.58
N PRO A 34 4.98 38.86 -4.11
CA PRO A 34 5.64 37.75 -4.79
C PRO A 34 5.95 36.59 -3.84
N ALA A 35 6.35 36.84 -2.60
CA ALA A 35 6.59 35.79 -1.61
C ALA A 35 5.31 35.00 -1.28
N LEU A 36 4.18 35.68 -1.05
CA LEU A 36 2.90 35.03 -0.80
C LEU A 36 2.43 34.20 -2.00
N SER A 37 2.56 34.76 -3.22
CA SER A 37 2.22 34.05 -4.45
C SER A 37 3.07 32.79 -4.63
N PHE A 38 4.38 32.89 -4.42
CA PHE A 38 5.29 31.75 -4.49
C PHE A 38 4.95 30.69 -3.45
N LEU A 39 4.73 31.08 -2.18
CA LEU A 39 4.35 30.15 -1.12
C LEU A 39 3.03 29.45 -1.44
N PHE A 40 2.03 30.20 -1.87
CA PHE A 40 0.74 29.63 -2.25
C PHE A 40 0.89 28.65 -3.41
N LEU A 41 1.54 29.06 -4.50
CA LEU A 41 1.65 28.23 -5.70
C LEU A 41 2.46 26.96 -5.44
N SER A 42 3.60 27.07 -4.76
CA SER A 42 4.44 25.91 -4.43
C SER A 42 3.72 24.90 -3.54
N ASN A 43 3.02 25.37 -2.49
CA ASN A 43 2.24 24.49 -1.61
C ASN A 43 1.01 23.92 -2.32
N MET A 44 0.33 24.69 -3.18
CA MET A 44 -0.82 24.23 -3.95
C MET A 44 -0.41 23.12 -4.92
N LEU A 45 0.68 23.29 -5.66
CA LEU A 45 1.20 22.28 -6.57
C LEU A 45 1.56 20.99 -5.83
N LEU A 46 2.25 21.12 -4.69
CA LEU A 46 2.59 19.97 -3.86
C LEU A 46 1.33 19.27 -3.33
N ALA A 47 0.36 20.03 -2.79
CA ALA A 47 -0.88 19.50 -2.24
C ALA A 47 -1.73 18.77 -3.30
N LEU A 48 -1.83 19.32 -4.51
CA LEU A 48 -2.52 18.67 -5.62
C LEU A 48 -1.83 17.38 -6.02
N TYR A 49 -0.50 17.38 -6.14
CA TYR A 49 0.24 16.17 -6.45
C TYR A 49 0.10 15.11 -5.35
N THR A 50 0.30 15.47 -4.08
CA THR A 50 0.22 14.51 -2.98
C THR A 50 -1.20 14.04 -2.69
N GLY A 51 -2.20 14.87 -2.97
CA GLY A 51 -3.61 14.56 -2.74
C GLY A 51 -4.27 13.77 -3.87
N LEU A 52 -3.77 13.87 -5.11
CA LEU A 52 -4.42 13.30 -6.29
C LEU A 52 -3.60 12.24 -7.03
N VAL A 53 -2.28 12.20 -6.82
CA VAL A 53 -1.37 11.35 -7.60
C VAL A 53 -0.51 10.48 -6.71
N HIS A 54 0.23 11.07 -5.76
CA HIS A 54 1.13 10.31 -4.90
C HIS A 54 0.38 9.34 -3.99
N GLN A 55 0.87 8.10 -3.94
CA GLN A 55 0.34 6.99 -3.16
C GLN A 55 -1.12 6.60 -3.49
N ARG A 56 -1.70 7.10 -4.58
CA ARG A 56 -3.10 6.87 -4.95
C ARG A 56 -3.44 5.40 -5.23
N GLY A 57 -2.48 4.63 -5.73
CA GLY A 57 -2.72 3.25 -6.17
C GLY A 57 -3.36 2.34 -5.12
N THR A 58 -3.20 2.63 -3.82
CA THR A 58 -3.80 1.85 -2.73
C THR A 58 -5.32 2.01 -2.67
N LEU A 59 -5.85 3.16 -3.11
CA LEU A 59 -7.29 3.38 -3.29
C LEU A 59 -7.77 2.74 -4.60
N ASP A 60 -7.04 2.97 -5.70
CA ASP A 60 -7.45 2.48 -7.02
C ASP A 60 -7.52 0.94 -7.04
N VAL A 61 -6.57 0.24 -6.41
CA VAL A 61 -6.60 -1.22 -6.30
C VAL A 61 -7.79 -1.72 -5.47
N MET A 62 -8.17 -1.03 -4.40
CA MET A 62 -9.32 -1.44 -3.58
C MET A 62 -10.64 -1.18 -4.30
N THR A 63 -10.74 -0.09 -5.09
CA THR A 63 -11.87 0.14 -6.01
C THR A 63 -11.97 -1.00 -7.02
N HIS A 64 -10.85 -1.45 -7.58
CA HIS A 64 -10.84 -2.59 -8.50
C HIS A 64 -11.33 -3.88 -7.83
N ILE A 65 -10.88 -4.18 -6.60
CA ILE A 65 -11.38 -5.35 -5.84
C ILE A 65 -12.88 -5.24 -5.58
N GLN A 66 -13.39 -4.05 -5.25
CA GLN A 66 -14.81 -3.81 -5.07
C GLN A 66 -15.60 -4.11 -6.36
N GLU A 67 -15.14 -3.62 -7.51
CA GLU A 67 -15.77 -3.88 -8.81
C GLU A 67 -15.79 -5.37 -9.18
N LEU A 68 -14.71 -6.09 -8.86
CA LEU A 68 -14.64 -7.55 -9.05
C LEU A 68 -15.72 -8.28 -8.24
N CYS A 69 -16.03 -7.81 -7.03
CA CYS A 69 -17.07 -8.39 -6.17
C CYS A 69 -18.46 -8.19 -6.77
N TYR A 70 -18.76 -6.98 -7.25
CA TYR A 70 -20.08 -6.66 -7.82
C TYR A 70 -20.31 -7.31 -9.20
N SER A 71 -19.27 -7.38 -10.02
CA SER A 71 -19.39 -7.86 -11.41
C SER A 71 -19.45 -9.38 -11.53
N LYS A 72 -19.01 -10.12 -10.51
CA LYS A 72 -18.97 -11.60 -10.52
C LYS A 72 -19.54 -12.19 -9.21
N PRO A 73 -20.84 -12.03 -8.92
CA PRO A 73 -21.45 -12.53 -7.68
C PRO A 73 -21.34 -14.05 -7.51
N ASN A 74 -21.19 -14.80 -8.60
CA ASN A 74 -20.97 -16.26 -8.59
C ASN A 74 -19.51 -16.68 -8.30
N LYS A 75 -18.55 -15.74 -8.13
CA LYS A 75 -17.23 -16.05 -7.57
C LYS A 75 -17.30 -16.15 -6.04
N SER A 76 -18.21 -16.99 -5.53
CA SER A 76 -18.44 -17.20 -4.10
C SER A 76 -17.22 -17.75 -3.34
N SER A 77 -16.14 -18.11 -4.06
CA SER A 77 -14.88 -18.62 -3.52
C SER A 77 -13.69 -17.67 -3.74
N ALA A 78 -13.90 -16.41 -4.10
CA ALA A 78 -12.80 -15.47 -4.25
C ALA A 78 -12.13 -15.15 -2.90
N SER A 79 -10.81 -15.10 -2.87
CA SER A 79 -10.02 -14.72 -1.71
C SER A 79 -8.81 -13.89 -2.16
N VAL A 80 -8.50 -12.84 -1.39
CA VAL A 80 -7.43 -11.89 -1.73
C VAL A 80 -6.34 -11.93 -0.67
N PHE A 81 -5.09 -12.05 -1.10
CA PHE A 81 -3.94 -11.90 -0.22
C PHE A 81 -3.11 -10.67 -0.62
N ILE A 82 -2.93 -9.76 0.32
CA ILE A 82 -2.25 -8.48 0.14
C ILE A 82 -0.85 -8.61 0.73
N MET A 83 0.16 -8.80 -0.11
CA MET A 83 1.58 -8.89 0.25
C MET A 83 2.25 -7.53 0.04
N MET A 84 1.74 -6.56 0.79
CA MET A 84 2.25 -5.20 0.86
C MET A 84 2.63 -4.91 2.31
N PRO A 85 3.44 -3.87 2.60
CA PRO A 85 3.66 -3.41 3.95
C PRO A 85 2.33 -3.22 4.69
N CYS A 86 2.29 -3.54 5.98
CA CYS A 86 1.05 -3.47 6.74
C CYS A 86 0.35 -2.11 6.61
N HIS A 87 -0.98 -2.13 6.63
CA HIS A 87 -1.80 -0.92 6.57
C HIS A 87 -1.58 -0.05 5.33
N SER A 88 -1.01 -0.62 4.25
CA SER A 88 -0.87 0.09 2.97
C SER A 88 -2.20 0.38 2.30
N THR A 89 -3.24 -0.42 2.54
CA THR A 89 -4.55 -0.31 1.86
C THR A 89 -5.68 -0.09 2.87
N PRO A 90 -6.76 0.63 2.50
CA PRO A 90 -7.91 0.87 3.38
C PRO A 90 -8.79 -0.36 3.61
N TYR A 91 -8.54 -1.47 2.88
CA TYR A 91 -9.17 -2.75 3.15
C TYR A 91 -10.72 -2.70 3.12
N TYR A 92 -11.41 -3.34 4.08
CA TYR A 92 -12.87 -3.36 4.14
C TYR A 92 -13.52 -1.97 4.29
N SER A 93 -12.81 -0.94 4.76
CA SER A 93 -13.38 0.41 4.84
C SER A 93 -13.60 1.04 3.47
N HIS A 94 -13.04 0.44 2.41
CA HIS A 94 -13.23 0.87 1.03
C HIS A 94 -13.99 -0.18 0.20
N VAL A 95 -13.70 -1.47 0.40
CA VAL A 95 -14.31 -2.55 -0.40
C VAL A 95 -15.79 -2.74 -0.10
N HIS A 96 -16.21 -2.61 1.17
CA HIS A 96 -17.61 -2.77 1.62
C HIS A 96 -18.32 -4.05 1.15
N TYR A 97 -17.58 -5.16 1.02
CA TYR A 97 -18.10 -6.47 0.61
C TYR A 97 -17.47 -7.58 1.47
N PRO A 98 -18.23 -8.64 1.86
CA PRO A 98 -17.72 -9.74 2.68
C PRO A 98 -16.83 -10.72 1.91
N LEU A 99 -15.82 -10.19 1.20
CA LEU A 99 -14.81 -10.96 0.49
C LEU A 99 -13.75 -11.44 1.48
N PRO A 100 -13.39 -12.73 1.56
CA PRO A 100 -12.24 -13.18 2.32
C PRO A 100 -10.97 -12.47 1.87
N MET A 101 -10.40 -11.64 2.73
CA MET A 101 -9.13 -10.96 2.47
C MET A 101 -8.16 -11.25 3.62
N ARG A 102 -6.86 -11.22 3.34
CA ARG A 102 -5.79 -11.26 4.34
C ARG A 102 -4.66 -10.34 3.91
N PHE A 103 -3.95 -9.76 4.87
CA PHE A 103 -2.72 -9.01 4.68
C PHE A 103 -1.66 -9.46 5.70
N LEU A 104 -0.39 -9.16 5.44
CA LEU A 104 0.72 -9.46 6.35
C LEU A 104 0.59 -8.65 7.65
N GLN A 105 0.64 -9.30 8.81
CA GLN A 105 0.50 -8.65 10.11
C GLN A 105 1.84 -8.12 10.66
N CYS A 106 1.77 -6.99 11.36
CA CYS A 106 2.90 -6.45 12.12
C CYS A 106 2.41 -5.89 13.47
N PRO A 107 2.01 -6.78 14.40
CA PRO A 107 1.67 -6.34 15.74
C PRO A 107 2.91 -5.79 16.46
N PRO A 108 2.75 -4.80 17.35
CA PRO A 108 3.87 -4.29 18.14
C PRO A 108 4.41 -5.36 19.10
N ASP A 109 5.72 -5.32 19.38
CA ASP A 109 6.32 -6.22 20.37
C ASP A 109 5.84 -5.87 21.79
N LEU A 110 5.02 -6.75 22.36
CA LEU A 110 4.57 -6.68 23.75
C LEU A 110 5.44 -7.51 24.71
N THR A 111 6.43 -8.24 24.19
CA THR A 111 7.26 -9.18 24.95
C THR A 111 8.60 -8.59 25.40
N GLY A 112 9.03 -7.47 24.80
CA GLY A 112 10.27 -6.77 25.14
C GLY A 112 11.54 -7.47 24.62
N LYS A 113 11.41 -8.28 23.57
CA LYS A 113 12.54 -8.97 22.94
C LYS A 113 13.27 -8.01 22.00
N ARG A 114 14.60 -7.95 22.13
CA ARG A 114 15.44 -7.05 21.31
C ARG A 114 15.43 -7.32 19.81
N GLN A 115 15.06 -8.53 19.39
CA GLN A 115 15.03 -9.00 18.00
C GLN A 115 13.67 -9.61 17.68
N TYR A 116 12.60 -8.92 18.06
CA TYR A 116 11.26 -9.32 17.65
C TYR A 116 11.12 -9.15 16.12
N LEU A 117 10.65 -10.20 15.45
CA LEU A 117 10.26 -10.18 14.05
C LEU A 117 8.78 -10.54 13.98
N ASP A 118 8.00 -9.69 13.32
CA ASP A 118 6.60 -9.98 13.03
C ASP A 118 6.43 -10.83 11.75
N GLU A 119 5.18 -11.12 11.39
CA GLU A 119 4.86 -11.88 10.18
C GLU A 119 5.39 -11.17 8.94
N ALA A 120 5.17 -9.86 8.81
CA ALA A 120 5.62 -9.08 7.67
C ALA A 120 7.15 -9.06 7.56
N ASP A 121 7.87 -8.87 8.66
CA ASP A 121 9.33 -8.91 8.68
C ASP A 121 9.86 -10.29 8.31
N THR A 122 9.26 -11.35 8.84
CA THR A 122 9.65 -12.73 8.49
C THR A 122 9.40 -13.02 7.01
N PHE A 123 8.30 -12.52 6.44
CA PHE A 123 7.99 -12.61 5.02
C PHE A 123 9.04 -11.89 4.17
N TYR A 124 9.31 -10.61 4.46
CA TYR A 124 10.24 -9.80 3.67
C TYR A 124 11.72 -10.18 3.83
N LEU A 125 12.08 -11.06 4.77
CA LEU A 125 13.43 -11.64 4.85
C LEU A 125 13.68 -12.71 3.79
N ASN A 126 12.67 -13.49 3.42
CA ASN A 126 12.76 -14.49 2.36
C ASN A 126 11.34 -14.82 1.83
N PRO A 127 10.82 -14.02 0.88
CA PRO A 127 9.42 -14.14 0.44
C PRO A 127 9.08 -15.50 -0.16
N LEU A 128 9.94 -16.08 -1.00
CA LEU A 128 9.70 -17.39 -1.63
C LEU A 128 9.56 -18.50 -0.59
N ASN A 129 10.55 -18.65 0.29
CA ASN A 129 10.53 -19.70 1.30
C ASN A 129 9.37 -19.50 2.30
N TRP A 130 8.95 -18.26 2.56
CA TRP A 130 7.77 -17.99 3.37
C TRP A 130 6.50 -18.46 2.65
N LEU A 131 6.35 -18.13 1.36
CA LEU A 131 5.18 -18.54 0.55
C LEU A 131 5.08 -20.05 0.39
N ASP A 132 6.20 -20.73 0.15
CA ASP A 132 6.25 -22.19 0.03
C ASP A 132 5.84 -22.88 1.34
N LYS A 133 6.11 -22.25 2.49
CA LYS A 133 5.71 -22.73 3.82
C LYS A 133 4.25 -22.43 4.15
N GLU A 134 3.77 -21.25 3.79
CA GLU A 134 2.38 -20.87 4.07
C GLU A 134 1.42 -21.65 3.16
N PHE A 135 1.79 -21.86 1.90
CA PHE A 135 0.92 -22.43 0.86
C PHE A 135 1.39 -23.81 0.38
N HIS A 136 1.51 -24.76 1.31
CA HIS A 136 1.85 -26.15 0.98
C HIS A 136 0.79 -26.90 0.15
N ASN A 137 -0.45 -26.42 0.10
CA ASN A 137 -1.55 -27.08 -0.59
C ASN A 137 -2.33 -26.09 -1.47
N ASP A 138 -2.64 -26.48 -2.70
CA ASP A 138 -3.34 -25.65 -3.69
C ASP A 138 -4.73 -25.19 -3.23
N SER A 139 -5.35 -25.91 -2.29
CA SER A 139 -6.62 -25.56 -1.67
C SER A 139 -6.55 -24.30 -0.80
N THR A 140 -5.37 -23.96 -0.28
CA THR A 140 -5.14 -22.80 0.59
C THR A 140 -4.72 -21.54 -0.17
N LEU A 141 -4.34 -21.68 -1.45
CA LEU A 141 -3.89 -20.59 -2.28
C LEU A 141 -5.02 -19.57 -2.54
N PRO A 142 -4.75 -18.27 -2.35
CA PRO A 142 -5.71 -17.21 -2.62
C PRO A 142 -6.03 -17.10 -4.11
N THR A 143 -7.22 -16.63 -4.47
CA THR A 143 -7.55 -16.45 -5.89
C THR A 143 -6.90 -15.21 -6.49
N HIS A 144 -6.66 -14.17 -5.68
CA HIS A 144 -5.97 -12.96 -6.10
C HIS A 144 -4.82 -12.60 -5.16
N LEU A 145 -3.74 -12.12 -5.74
CA LEU A 145 -2.60 -11.56 -5.02
C LEU A 145 -2.47 -10.08 -5.34
N ILE A 146 -2.19 -9.27 -4.33
CA ILE A 146 -1.91 -7.84 -4.50
C ILE A 146 -0.52 -7.56 -3.95
N ILE A 147 0.37 -7.06 -4.79
CA ILE A 147 1.78 -6.80 -4.44
C ILE A 147 2.23 -5.42 -4.93
N PHE A 148 3.22 -4.85 -4.26
CA PHE A 148 4.01 -3.78 -4.88
C PHE A 148 4.97 -4.36 -5.93
N SER A 149 5.25 -3.57 -6.96
CA SER A 149 6.11 -3.96 -8.10
C SER A 149 7.50 -4.43 -7.70
N VAL A 150 8.04 -3.93 -6.57
CA VAL A 150 9.37 -4.32 -6.05
C VAL A 150 9.44 -5.78 -5.61
N LEU A 151 8.31 -6.38 -5.20
CA LEU A 151 8.26 -7.75 -4.72
C LEU A 151 8.20 -8.78 -5.86
N GLU A 152 7.83 -8.35 -7.07
CA GLU A 152 7.54 -9.26 -8.20
C GLU A 152 8.73 -10.15 -8.56
N GLU A 153 9.94 -9.59 -8.62
CA GLU A 153 11.14 -10.35 -8.98
C GLU A 153 11.43 -11.44 -7.94
N GLU A 154 11.31 -11.10 -6.66
CA GLU A 154 11.57 -12.01 -5.54
C GLU A 154 10.61 -13.20 -5.54
N ILE A 155 9.34 -13.02 -5.88
CA ILE A 155 8.33 -14.09 -5.83
C ILE A 155 7.96 -14.68 -7.20
N SER A 156 8.70 -14.32 -8.25
CA SER A 156 8.40 -14.70 -9.64
C SER A 156 8.26 -16.21 -9.85
N ALA A 157 9.14 -17.01 -9.22
CA ALA A 157 9.08 -18.47 -9.27
C ALA A 157 7.75 -19.03 -8.72
N PHE A 158 7.30 -18.51 -7.58
CA PHE A 158 6.02 -18.88 -6.96
C PHE A 158 4.82 -18.49 -7.83
N LEU A 159 4.84 -17.28 -8.42
CA LEU A 159 3.77 -16.82 -9.30
C LEU A 159 3.60 -17.76 -10.51
N ILE A 160 4.73 -18.19 -11.11
CA ILE A 160 4.73 -19.10 -12.25
C ILE A 160 4.27 -20.50 -11.83
N SER A 161 4.84 -21.07 -10.76
CA SER A 161 4.51 -22.44 -10.32
C SER A 161 3.06 -22.59 -9.89
N SER A 162 2.45 -21.52 -9.36
CA SER A 162 1.08 -21.51 -8.88
C SER A 162 0.07 -20.94 -9.90
N ASN A 163 0.46 -20.78 -11.16
CA ASN A 163 -0.40 -20.33 -12.28
C ASN A 163 -1.08 -18.97 -12.03
N TYR A 164 -0.34 -18.00 -11.49
CA TYR A 164 -0.80 -16.62 -11.33
C TYR A 164 -0.47 -15.78 -12.56
N GLU A 165 -1.47 -15.11 -13.11
CA GLU A 165 -1.31 -14.15 -14.19
C GLU A 165 -1.62 -12.73 -13.72
N ARG A 166 -0.81 -11.77 -14.15
CA ARG A 166 -1.05 -10.35 -13.85
C ARG A 166 -2.26 -9.86 -14.64
N THR A 167 -3.29 -9.38 -13.94
CA THR A 167 -4.56 -8.93 -14.54
C THR A 167 -4.76 -7.42 -14.46
N ALA A 168 -4.15 -6.74 -13.50
CA ALA A 168 -4.22 -5.28 -13.39
C ALA A 168 -2.92 -4.68 -12.83
N VAL A 169 -2.68 -3.41 -13.18
CA VAL A 169 -1.55 -2.60 -12.73
C VAL A 169 -2.06 -1.21 -12.38
N PHE A 170 -1.71 -0.73 -11.19
CA PHE A 170 -2.10 0.60 -10.69
C PHE A 170 -0.86 1.41 -10.35
N PHE A 171 -0.79 2.65 -10.83
CA PHE A 171 0.25 3.57 -10.44
C PHE A 171 0.12 3.93 -8.95
N HIS A 172 1.22 3.89 -8.20
CA HIS A 172 1.26 4.26 -6.79
C HIS A 172 2.10 5.51 -6.54
N THR A 173 3.37 5.54 -6.96
CA THR A 173 4.26 6.66 -6.65
C THR A 173 5.42 6.79 -7.64
N HIS A 174 5.86 8.02 -7.87
CA HIS A 174 7.11 8.31 -8.59
C HIS A 174 8.35 8.11 -7.71
N LEU A 175 8.18 8.03 -6.39
CA LEU A 175 9.24 7.92 -5.39
C LEU A 175 9.04 6.63 -4.58
N PRO A 176 9.42 5.46 -5.13
CA PRO A 176 9.40 4.20 -4.39
C PRO A 176 10.53 4.16 -3.34
N GLU A 177 10.29 3.48 -2.22
CA GLU A 177 11.27 3.34 -1.14
C GLU A 177 11.10 2.00 -0.41
N GLY A 178 12.21 1.28 -0.24
CA GLY A 178 12.24 0.00 0.47
C GLY A 178 11.22 -1.01 -0.07
N ARG A 179 10.26 -1.41 0.78
CA ARG A 179 9.20 -2.37 0.46
C ARG A 179 8.05 -1.78 -0.38
N THR A 180 8.07 -0.47 -0.65
CA THR A 180 7.02 0.25 -1.38
C THR A 180 7.45 0.49 -2.83
N GLY A 181 6.72 -0.10 -3.77
CA GLY A 181 7.00 0.01 -5.21
C GLY A 181 6.30 1.16 -5.90
N SER A 182 6.68 1.42 -7.15
CA SER A 182 6.08 2.49 -7.97
C SER A 182 4.68 2.13 -8.46
N HIS A 183 4.39 0.84 -8.59
CA HIS A 183 3.10 0.31 -9.03
C HIS A 183 2.62 -0.79 -8.10
N ILE A 184 1.31 -1.02 -8.08
CA ILE A 184 0.66 -2.16 -7.44
C ILE A 184 0.17 -3.10 -8.53
N HIS A 185 0.54 -4.36 -8.42
CA HIS A 185 0.14 -5.41 -9.36
C HIS A 185 -0.92 -6.30 -8.72
N VAL A 186 -1.94 -6.64 -9.51
CA VAL A 186 -2.94 -7.63 -9.15
C VAL A 186 -2.71 -8.86 -10.01
N TYR A 187 -2.57 -10.01 -9.36
CA TYR A 187 -2.50 -11.31 -10.01
C TYR A 187 -3.77 -12.10 -9.72
N GLU A 188 -4.24 -12.86 -10.71
CA GLU A 188 -5.34 -13.80 -10.60
C GLU A 188 -4.83 -15.22 -10.90
N ARG A 189 -5.19 -16.18 -10.05
CA ARG A 189 -4.87 -17.59 -10.29
C ARG A 189 -5.74 -18.18 -11.39
N LYS A 190 -5.12 -18.81 -12.39
CA LYS A 190 -5.84 -19.63 -13.38
C LYS A 190 -5.97 -21.05 -12.85
N LEU A 191 -7.19 -21.51 -12.65
CA LEU A 191 -7.46 -22.93 -12.40
C LEU A 191 -7.50 -23.65 -13.75
N GLU A 192 -6.70 -24.72 -13.89
CA GLU A 192 -6.81 -25.64 -15.02
C GLU A 192 -8.19 -26.32 -14.97
N GLY A 193 -9.14 -25.83 -15.76
CA GLY A 193 -10.51 -26.36 -15.76
C GLY A 193 -11.55 -25.52 -16.50
N THR A 194 -11.34 -24.21 -16.64
CA THR A 194 -12.16 -23.38 -17.56
C THR A 194 -11.57 -23.37 -18.95
N LEU A 195 -11.55 -24.54 -19.60
CA LEU A 195 -11.58 -24.62 -21.06
C LEU A 195 -12.82 -23.87 -21.51
N ASN A 196 -12.61 -22.82 -22.30
CA ASN A 196 -13.65 -22.07 -23.00
C ASN A 196 -14.66 -23.04 -23.64
N ARG A 197 -15.84 -23.20 -23.02
CA ARG A 197 -17.05 -23.50 -23.79
C ARG A 197 -17.47 -22.20 -24.48
N ARG A 198 -16.89 -21.96 -25.65
CA ARG A 198 -17.55 -21.23 -26.73
C ARG A 198 -17.94 -22.22 -27.80
#